data_AF-A0A6N2YG97-F1
#
_entry.id   AF-A0A6N2YG97-F1
#
_cell.length_a   1.000
_cell.length_b   1.000
_cell.length_c   1.000
_cell.angle_alpha   90.00
_cell.angle_beta   90.00
_cell.angle_gamma   90.00
#
_symmetry.space_group_name_H-M   'P 1'
#
loop_
_entity.id
_entity.type
_entity.pdbx_description
1 polymer ?
#
loop_
_entity_poly.entity_id
_entity_poly.type
_entity_poly.pdbx_seq_one_letter_code
_entity_poly.pdbx_strand_id
1 'polypeptide(L)'
;MENKKPTQFLMKPKVDFCFKELMEDEEVRNAFLAAVLGINLKEINESKILPSHLRQKDKDDKLGILNFIMFDDEEYYCRFHFWSDKGRKLYSDKFEIHTLELPKLAKHDYPETELLKWLQFINAETEEEFEMAAEKSEYIKKAYRLLWSCFRKWNWKKK
;
A
#
# COMPACT_ATOMS: atom_id res chain seq x y z
N MET A 1 36.51 11.70 3.13
CA MET A 1 35.40 10.76 2.85
C MET A 1 34.46 10.87 4.02
N GLU A 2 33.31 11.52 3.82
CA GLU A 2 32.32 11.69 4.90
C GLU A 2 31.78 10.33 5.33
N ASN A 3 31.86 10.05 6.62
CA ASN A 3 31.17 8.94 7.25
C ASN A 3 29.67 9.16 7.08
N LYS A 4 29.05 8.55 6.06
CA LYS A 4 27.59 8.41 6.01
C LYS A 4 27.20 7.65 7.28
N LYS A 5 26.56 8.36 8.23
CA LYS A 5 25.88 7.71 9.36
C LYS A 5 24.99 6.61 8.77
N PRO A 6 24.92 5.42 9.37
CA PRO A 6 23.97 4.41 8.92
C PRO A 6 22.59 5.07 8.94
N THR A 7 21.95 5.16 7.79
CA THR A 7 20.59 5.67 7.64
C THR A 7 19.75 4.97 8.69
N GLN A 8 19.28 5.76 9.66
CA GLN A 8 18.55 5.25 10.81
C GLN A 8 17.34 4.50 10.27
N PHE A 9 17.31 3.16 10.43
CA PHE A 9 16.37 2.23 9.78
C PHE A 9 14.94 2.80 9.77
N LEU A 10 14.52 3.38 8.66
CA LEU A 10 13.17 3.89 8.49
C LEU A 10 12.25 2.68 8.30
N MET A 11 11.20 2.61 9.12
CA MET A 11 10.18 1.56 8.98
C MET A 11 9.56 1.61 7.58
N LYS A 12 9.45 0.46 6.91
CA LYS A 12 8.97 0.37 5.52
C LYS A 12 7.45 0.16 5.48
N PRO A 13 6.69 0.83 4.58
CA PRO A 13 5.25 0.61 4.46
C PRO A 13 4.87 -0.84 4.09
N LYS A 14 5.76 -1.62 3.47
CA LYS A 14 5.53 -3.07 3.21
C LYS A 14 5.33 -3.89 4.49
N VAL A 15 5.79 -3.38 5.64
CA VAL A 15 5.56 -4.03 6.93
C VAL A 15 4.10 -3.83 7.32
N ASP A 16 3.39 -4.94 7.55
CA ASP A 16 1.95 -4.97 7.85
C ASP A 16 1.53 -3.96 8.92
N PHE A 17 2.26 -3.89 10.04
CA PHE A 17 2.01 -2.91 11.09
C PHE A 17 2.06 -1.46 10.59
N CYS A 18 3.07 -1.12 9.78
CA CYS A 18 3.23 0.24 9.27
C CYS A 18 2.13 0.59 8.28
N PHE A 19 1.79 -0.34 7.38
CA PHE A 19 0.69 -0.14 6.45
C PHE A 19 -0.62 0.10 7.20
N LYS A 20 -0.93 -0.71 8.22
CA LYS A 20 -2.12 -0.55 9.06
C LYS A 20 -2.15 0.83 9.72
N GLU A 21 -1.07 1.24 10.38
CA GLU A 21 -0.98 2.57 11.01
C GLU A 21 -1.16 3.72 10.00
N LEU A 22 -0.64 3.59 8.77
CA LEU A 22 -0.88 4.58 7.70
C LEU A 22 -2.35 4.65 7.32
N MET A 23 -3.00 3.49 7.18
CA MET A 23 -4.39 3.39 6.78
C MET A 23 -5.36 3.83 7.89
N GLU A 24 -4.94 3.94 9.15
CA GLU A 24 -5.79 4.51 10.21
C GLU A 24 -6.09 6.00 9.97
N ASP A 25 -5.17 6.75 9.35
CA ASP A 25 -5.43 8.13 8.95
C ASP A 25 -6.40 8.18 7.76
N GLU A 26 -7.56 8.81 7.97
CA GLU A 26 -8.65 8.81 7.00
C GLU A 26 -8.30 9.50 5.68
N GLU A 27 -7.55 10.60 5.71
CA GLU A 27 -7.17 11.30 4.47
C GLU A 27 -6.18 10.47 3.66
N VAL A 28 -5.18 9.87 4.32
CA VAL A 28 -4.21 8.97 3.67
C VAL A 28 -4.92 7.74 3.11
N ARG A 29 -5.82 7.13 3.88
CA ARG A 29 -6.61 5.99 3.45
C ARG A 29 -7.49 6.32 2.25
N ASN A 30 -8.25 7.41 2.31
CA ASN A 30 -9.14 7.82 1.21
C ASN A 30 -8.34 8.17 -0.05
N ALA A 31 -7.19 8.84 0.07
CA ALA A 31 -6.35 9.16 -1.07
C ALA A 31 -5.74 7.90 -1.71
N PHE A 32 -5.31 6.93 -0.90
CA PHE A 32 -4.85 5.64 -1.41
C PHE A 32 -5.98 4.86 -2.08
N LEU A 33 -7.16 4.78 -1.44
CA LEU A 33 -8.33 4.10 -2.01
C LEU A 33 -8.81 4.75 -3.31
N ALA A 34 -8.84 6.08 -3.39
CA ALA A 34 -9.17 6.81 -4.61
C ALA A 34 -8.23 6.44 -5.76
N ALA A 35 -6.93 6.33 -5.47
CA ALA A 35 -5.93 5.90 -6.45
C ALA A 35 -6.13 4.45 -6.91
N VAL A 36 -6.43 3.52 -5.99
CA VAL A 36 -6.71 2.11 -6.30
C VAL A 36 -8.00 1.96 -7.12
N LEU A 37 -9.05 2.68 -6.76
CA LEU A 37 -10.35 2.61 -7.41
C LEU A 37 -10.39 3.37 -8.74
N GLY A 38 -9.48 4.34 -8.93
CA GLY A 38 -9.46 5.21 -10.11
C GLY A 38 -10.59 6.25 -10.10
N ILE A 39 -11.00 6.71 -8.90
CA ILE A 39 -12.09 7.67 -8.71
C ILE A 39 -11.56 8.97 -8.11
N ASN A 40 -12.36 10.05 -8.16
CA ASN A 40 -12.01 11.28 -7.46
C ASN A 40 -12.17 11.10 -5.95
N LEU A 41 -11.27 11.70 -5.16
CA LEU A 41 -11.33 11.68 -3.70
C LEU A 41 -12.69 12.15 -3.15
N LYS A 42 -13.34 13.11 -3.81
CA LYS A 42 -14.65 13.65 -3.42
C LYS A 42 -15.81 12.67 -3.61
N GLU A 43 -15.62 11.60 -4.38
CA GLU A 43 -16.62 10.55 -4.57
C GLU A 43 -16.64 9.56 -3.38
N ILE A 44 -15.61 9.58 -2.53
CA ILE A 44 -15.57 8.78 -1.31
C ILE A 44 -16.36 9.49 -0.22
N ASN A 45 -17.56 8.98 0.05
CA ASN A 45 -18.41 9.48 1.13
C ASN A 45 -17.92 9.04 2.52
N GLU A 46 -17.49 7.78 2.64
CA GLU A 46 -16.98 7.19 3.88
C GLU A 46 -16.04 6.03 3.52
N SER A 47 -15.01 5.81 4.34
CA SER A 47 -14.24 4.57 4.30
C SER A 47 -14.01 4.03 5.71
N LYS A 48 -14.16 2.72 5.86
CA LYS A 48 -13.98 2.02 7.12
C LYS A 48 -13.11 0.79 6.93
N ILE A 49 -12.12 0.63 7.79
CA ILE A 49 -11.33 -0.59 7.87
C ILE A 49 -12.18 -1.65 8.56
N LEU A 50 -12.44 -2.75 7.86
CA LEU A 50 -13.09 -3.91 8.48
C LEU A 50 -12.07 -4.69 9.34
N PRO A 51 -12.49 -5.28 10.47
CA PRO A 51 -11.58 -6.00 11.34
C PRO A 51 -10.83 -7.10 10.58
N SER A 52 -9.50 -7.00 10.50
CA SER A 52 -8.65 -7.97 9.80
C SER A 52 -8.31 -9.19 10.66
N HIS A 53 -9.21 -9.62 11.56
CA HIS A 53 -8.96 -10.72 12.49
C HIS A 53 -8.95 -12.05 11.74
N LEU A 54 -7.82 -12.32 11.08
CA LEU A 54 -7.51 -13.64 10.57
C LEU A 54 -7.14 -14.51 11.77
N ARG A 55 -7.82 -15.64 11.94
CA ARG A 55 -7.45 -16.62 12.97
C ARG A 55 -6.07 -17.17 12.62
N GLN A 56 -5.07 -16.87 13.43
CA GLN A 56 -3.77 -17.53 13.37
C GLN A 56 -3.99 -19.00 13.73
N LYS A 57 -3.88 -19.91 12.76
CA LYS A 57 -3.98 -21.34 12.98
C LYS A 57 -2.60 -21.93 13.29
N ASP A 58 -1.56 -21.41 12.63
CA ASP A 58 -0.17 -21.82 12.80
C ASP A 58 0.76 -20.64 13.12
N LYS A 59 1.89 -20.92 13.78
CA LYS A 59 2.89 -19.92 14.19
C LYS A 59 3.47 -19.14 12.99
N ASP A 60 3.46 -19.73 11.81
CA ASP A 60 4.00 -19.18 10.56
C ASP A 60 2.94 -18.52 9.67
N ASP A 61 1.67 -18.49 10.09
CA ASP A 61 0.61 -17.81 9.37
C ASP A 61 0.90 -16.29 9.32
N LYS A 62 1.15 -15.80 8.11
CA LYS A 62 1.29 -14.36 7.85
C LYS A 62 -0.10 -13.73 7.78
N LEU A 63 -0.47 -12.98 8.81
CA LEU A 63 -1.77 -12.27 8.90
C LEU A 63 -1.77 -10.89 8.20
N GLY A 64 -0.84 -10.67 7.27
CA GLY A 64 -0.54 -9.35 6.70
C GLY A 64 -0.26 -9.36 5.21
N ILE A 65 -0.14 -8.15 4.65
CA ILE A 65 0.07 -7.90 3.21
C ILE A 65 1.24 -8.73 2.68
N LEU A 66 0.93 -9.58 1.71
CA LEU A 66 1.87 -10.52 1.14
C LEU A 66 2.46 -9.93 -0.15
N ASN A 67 3.74 -9.53 -0.09
CA ASN A 67 4.50 -9.01 -1.22
C ASN A 67 5.10 -10.15 -2.07
N PHE A 68 4.27 -10.85 -2.86
CA PHE A 68 4.73 -11.89 -3.79
C PHE A 68 4.12 -11.70 -5.18
N ILE A 69 4.73 -12.36 -6.17
CA ILE A 69 4.20 -12.46 -7.54
C ILE A 69 3.21 -13.62 -7.56
N MET A 70 1.94 -13.31 -7.78
CA MET A 70 0.83 -14.27 -7.88
C MET A 70 0.58 -14.69 -9.33
N PHE A 71 0.68 -13.76 -10.27
CA PHE A 71 0.36 -13.99 -11.68
C PHE A 71 1.59 -13.79 -12.56
N ASP A 72 1.69 -14.57 -13.63
CA ASP A 72 2.82 -14.54 -14.58
C ASP A 72 2.65 -13.47 -15.68
N ASP A 73 1.66 -12.58 -15.52
CA ASP A 73 1.45 -11.42 -16.39
C ASP A 73 2.34 -10.23 -15.99
N GLU A 74 2.41 -9.25 -16.88
CA GLU A 74 3.23 -8.05 -16.70
C GLU A 74 2.55 -7.02 -15.78
N GLU A 75 1.22 -7.08 -15.61
CA GLU A 75 0.47 -6.08 -14.85
C GLU A 75 0.76 -6.18 -13.35
N TYR A 76 1.08 -5.06 -12.71
CA TYR A 76 1.25 -5.00 -11.25
C TYR A 76 -0.08 -4.88 -10.49
N TYR A 77 -1.16 -4.52 -11.18
CA TYR A 77 -2.47 -4.26 -10.61
C TYR A 77 -3.53 -5.07 -11.33
N CYS A 78 -4.27 -5.89 -10.58
CA CYS A 78 -5.44 -6.59 -11.12
C CYS A 78 -6.67 -6.28 -10.27
N ARG A 79 -7.81 -6.15 -10.95
CA ARG A 79 -9.14 -5.98 -10.35
C ARG A 79 -10.01 -7.16 -10.76
N PHE A 80 -10.50 -7.89 -9.77
CA PHE A 80 -11.34 -9.06 -9.98
C PHE A 80 -12.77 -8.80 -9.55
N HIS A 81 -13.71 -9.29 -10.37
CA HIS A 81 -15.14 -9.31 -10.10
C HIS A 81 -15.67 -10.74 -10.07
N PHE A 82 -16.86 -10.94 -9.52
CA PHE A 82 -17.54 -12.24 -9.55
C PHE A 82 -18.43 -12.38 -10.79
N TRP A 83 -18.30 -13.51 -11.47
CA TRP A 83 -19.01 -13.81 -12.72
C TRP A 83 -19.68 -15.18 -12.63
N SER A 84 -20.80 -15.37 -13.33
CA SER A 84 -21.39 -16.70 -13.51
C SER A 84 -20.49 -17.59 -14.38
N ASP A 85 -20.33 -18.85 -14.00
CA ASP A 85 -19.51 -19.82 -14.76
C ASP A 85 -20.02 -19.96 -16.20
N LYS A 86 -21.33 -20.08 -16.35
CA LYS A 86 -21.99 -20.14 -17.66
C LYS A 86 -22.35 -18.73 -18.10
N GLY A 87 -21.90 -18.36 -19.30
CA GLY A 87 -22.24 -17.10 -19.96
C GLY A 87 -21.55 -15.86 -19.42
N ARG A 88 -20.66 -15.97 -18.42
CA ARG A 88 -19.86 -14.85 -17.88
C ARG A 88 -20.72 -13.61 -17.62
N LYS A 89 -21.80 -13.76 -16.86
CA LYS A 89 -22.62 -12.63 -16.42
C LYS A 89 -22.08 -12.08 -15.10
N LEU A 90 -21.88 -10.76 -15.03
CA LEU A 90 -21.43 -10.10 -13.81
C LEU A 90 -22.46 -10.32 -12.71
N TYR A 91 -22.02 -10.79 -11.54
CA TYR A 91 -22.91 -10.99 -10.40
C TYR A 91 -23.33 -9.63 -9.80
N SER A 92 -22.35 -8.79 -9.47
CA SER A 92 -22.54 -7.45 -8.89
C SER A 92 -21.24 -6.66 -8.97
N ASP A 93 -21.33 -5.33 -9.02
CA ASP A 93 -20.23 -4.36 -8.90
C ASP A 93 -19.91 -3.96 -7.45
N LYS A 94 -20.81 -4.29 -6.51
CA LYS A 94 -20.65 -4.04 -5.06
C LYS A 94 -19.44 -4.70 -4.38
N PHE A 95 -18.74 -5.62 -5.03
CA PHE A 95 -17.59 -6.32 -4.45
C PHE A 95 -16.52 -6.55 -5.50
N GLU A 96 -15.29 -6.16 -5.16
CA GLU A 96 -14.11 -6.31 -6.01
C GLU A 96 -12.93 -6.80 -5.17
N ILE A 97 -12.03 -7.56 -5.77
CA ILE A 97 -10.73 -7.90 -5.18
C ILE A 97 -9.65 -7.17 -5.96
N HIS A 98 -8.83 -6.40 -5.26
CA HIS A 98 -7.72 -5.64 -5.83
C HIS A 98 -6.39 -6.27 -5.40
N THR A 99 -5.57 -6.70 -6.35
CA THR A 99 -4.23 -7.25 -6.08
C THR A 99 -3.16 -6.27 -6.57
N LEU A 100 -2.17 -5.99 -5.72
CA LEU A 100 -1.09 -5.04 -6.00
C LEU A 100 0.26 -5.74 -5.79
N GLU A 101 0.93 -6.09 -6.89
CA GLU A 101 2.15 -6.88 -6.91
C GLU A 101 3.39 -5.99 -7.02
N LEU A 102 3.84 -5.42 -5.90
CA LEU A 102 4.99 -4.51 -5.85
C LEU A 102 6.28 -5.04 -6.52
N PRO A 103 6.63 -6.35 -6.50
CA PRO A 103 7.86 -6.82 -7.14
C PRO A 103 7.85 -6.62 -8.67
N LYS A 104 6.67 -6.47 -9.29
CA LYS A 104 6.54 -6.22 -10.73
C LYS A 104 6.85 -4.77 -11.12
N LEU A 105 6.90 -3.84 -10.16
CA LEU A 105 7.20 -2.42 -10.41
C LEU A 105 8.62 -2.19 -10.96
N ALA A 106 9.56 -3.09 -10.66
CA ALA A 106 10.94 -3.00 -11.13
C ALA A 106 11.16 -3.59 -12.54
N LYS A 107 10.16 -4.29 -13.09
CA LYS A 107 10.32 -5.09 -14.32
C LYS A 107 10.01 -4.31 -15.60
N HIS A 108 9.12 -3.31 -15.52
CA HIS A 108 8.62 -2.58 -16.69
C HIS A 108 8.54 -1.08 -16.40
N ASP A 109 8.58 -0.28 -17.45
CA ASP A 109 8.33 1.15 -17.39
C ASP A 109 6.83 1.40 -17.54
N TYR A 110 6.16 1.68 -16.42
CA TYR A 110 4.71 1.89 -16.39
C TYR A 110 4.39 3.39 -16.53
N PRO A 111 3.28 3.75 -17.20
CA PRO A 111 2.84 5.13 -17.24
C PRO A 111 2.58 5.66 -15.82
N GLU A 112 2.96 6.91 -15.58
CA GLU A 112 2.78 7.52 -14.27
C GLU A 112 1.28 7.74 -13.98
N THR A 113 0.80 7.09 -12.92
CA THR A 113 -0.56 7.23 -12.39
C THR A 113 -0.51 7.55 -10.90
N GLU A 114 -1.61 8.02 -10.32
CA GLU A 114 -1.70 8.21 -8.87
C GLU A 114 -1.46 6.89 -8.12
N LEU A 115 -1.98 5.76 -8.64
CA LEU A 115 -1.72 4.44 -8.07
C LEU A 115 -0.22 4.11 -8.12
N LEU A 116 0.43 4.32 -9.26
CA LEU A 116 1.86 4.03 -9.39
C LEU A 116 2.70 4.85 -8.39
N LYS A 117 2.39 6.13 -8.18
CA LYS A 117 3.05 6.97 -7.17
C LYS A 117 2.92 6.39 -5.76
N TRP A 118 1.71 5.94 -5.40
CA TRP A 118 1.49 5.27 -4.11
C TRP A 118 2.27 3.98 -3.99
N LEU A 119 2.29 3.16 -5.03
CA LEU A 119 3.02 1.90 -5.01
C LEU A 119 4.54 2.13 -4.97
N GLN A 120 5.06 3.16 -5.63
CA GLN A 120 6.46 3.58 -5.50
C GLN A 120 6.79 3.97 -4.06
N PHE A 121 5.95 4.77 -3.40
CA PHE A 121 6.09 5.11 -1.98
C PHE A 121 6.08 3.86 -1.09
N ILE A 122 5.12 2.95 -1.30
CA ILE A 122 5.03 1.71 -0.52
C ILE A 122 6.25 0.81 -0.79
N ASN A 123 6.74 0.82 -2.03
CA ASN A 123 7.84 -0.02 -2.47
C ASN A 123 9.23 0.52 -2.10
N ALA A 124 9.31 1.79 -1.69
CA ALA A 124 10.55 2.49 -1.38
C ALA A 124 11.39 1.80 -0.28
N GLU A 125 12.69 1.79 -0.52
CA GLU A 125 13.73 1.16 0.27
C GLU A 125 14.68 2.18 0.91
N THR A 126 14.80 3.37 0.31
CA THR A 126 15.72 4.44 0.76
C THR A 126 14.99 5.73 1.12
N GLU A 127 15.62 6.58 1.94
CA GLU A 127 15.07 7.89 2.32
C GLU A 127 14.88 8.80 1.10
N GLU A 128 15.83 8.79 0.16
CA GLU A 128 15.76 9.53 -1.10
C GLU A 128 14.53 9.12 -1.93
N GLU A 129 14.23 7.81 -2.03
CA GLU A 129 13.03 7.31 -2.70
C GLU A 129 11.74 7.78 -2.02
N PHE A 130 11.71 7.81 -0.68
CA PHE A 130 10.57 8.34 0.07
C PHE A 130 10.36 9.82 -0.17
N GLU A 131 11.44 10.62 -0.16
CA GLU A 131 11.39 12.05 -0.43
C GLU A 131 10.88 12.33 -1.84
N MET A 132 11.43 11.64 -2.84
CA MET A 132 10.97 11.76 -4.23
C MET A 132 9.49 11.40 -4.39
N ALA A 133 9.01 10.34 -3.73
CA ALA A 133 7.60 9.97 -3.79
C ALA A 133 6.70 11.00 -3.07
N ALA A 134 7.17 11.54 -1.93
CA ALA A 134 6.46 12.57 -1.16
C ALA A 134 6.35 13.92 -1.88
N GLU A 135 7.29 14.26 -2.77
CA GLU A 135 7.21 15.48 -3.58
C GLU A 135 6.09 15.42 -4.62
N LYS A 136 5.73 14.22 -5.08
CA LYS A 136 4.72 14.01 -6.14
C LYS A 136 3.28 14.11 -5.66
N SER A 137 3.03 14.06 -4.35
CA SER A 137 1.67 14.07 -3.78
C SER A 137 1.65 14.54 -2.33
N GLU A 138 0.73 15.47 -2.01
CA GLU A 138 0.52 15.95 -0.65
C GLU A 138 0.07 14.83 0.32
N TYR A 139 -0.70 13.86 -0.18
CA TYR A 139 -1.17 12.73 0.60
C TYR A 139 -0.05 11.74 0.88
N ILE A 140 0.82 11.47 -0.10
CA ILE A 140 2.02 10.66 0.11
C ILE A 140 2.97 11.36 1.09
N LYS A 141 3.11 12.68 0.99
CA LYS A 141 3.88 13.49 1.97
C LYS A 141 3.32 13.37 3.38
N LYS A 142 1.99 13.38 3.53
CA LYS A 142 1.34 13.13 4.83
C LYS A 142 1.63 11.71 5.33
N ALA A 143 1.49 10.69 4.47
CA ALA A 143 1.81 9.31 4.80
C ALA A 143 3.27 9.15 5.26
N TYR A 144 4.21 9.79 4.57
CA TYR A 144 5.62 9.79 4.94
C TYR A 144 5.87 10.39 6.34
N ARG A 145 5.20 11.50 6.68
CA ARG A 145 5.27 12.10 8.03
C ARG A 145 4.69 11.18 9.11
N LEU A 146 3.60 10.46 8.81
CA LEU A 146 3.00 9.49 9.73
C LEU A 146 3.94 8.31 9.98
N LEU A 147 4.64 7.83 8.95
CA LEU A 147 5.64 6.76 9.05
C LEU A 147 6.77 7.14 10.02
N TRP A 148 7.28 8.38 9.94
CA TRP A 148 8.26 8.90 10.88
C TRP A 148 7.74 8.98 12.33
N SER A 149 6.47 9.36 12.48
CA SER A 149 5.81 9.38 13.79
C SER A 149 5.68 7.97 14.39
N CYS A 150 5.35 6.97 13.56
CA CYS A 150 5.32 5.57 13.95
C CYS A 150 6.70 5.06 14.38
N PHE A 151 7.74 5.41 13.63
CA PHE A 151 9.13 5.07 13.94
C PHE A 151 9.56 5.58 15.32
N ARG A 152 9.24 6.84 15.63
CA ARG A 152 9.54 7.43 16.95
C ARG A 152 8.79 6.72 18.08
N LYS A 153 7.49 6.44 17.91
CA LYS A 153 6.68 5.68 18.89
C LYS A 153 7.26 4.29 19.14
N TRP A 154 7.70 3.59 18.10
CA TRP A 154 8.24 2.23 18.22
C TRP A 154 9.59 2.20 18.96
N ASN A 155 10.50 3.13 18.65
CA ASN A 155 11.77 3.23 19.38
C ASN A 155 11.58 3.61 20.85
N TRP A 156 10.54 4.37 21.18
CA TRP A 156 10.20 4.67 22.57
C TRP A 156 9.75 3.40 23.32
N LYS A 157 8.93 2.55 22.71
CA LYS A 157 8.45 1.29 23.33
C LYS A 157 9.53 0.22 23.51
N LYS A 158 10.68 0.37 22.86
CA LYS A 158 11.83 -0.55 22.96
C LYS A 158 12.86 -0.15 24.03
N LYS A 159 12.70 1.04 24.62
CA LYS A 159 13.45 1.47 25.82
C LYS A 159 12.65 1.11 27.06
#